data_AF-A0A9D9CTW5-F1
#
_entry.id   AF-A0A9D9CTW5-F1
#
_cell.length_a   1.000
_cell.length_b   1.000
_cell.length_c   1.000
_cell.angle_alpha   90.00
_cell.angle_beta   90.00
_cell.angle_gamma   90.00
#
_symmetry.space_group_name_H-M   'P 1'
#
loop_
_entity.id
_entity.type
_entity.pdbx_description
1 polymer ?
#
loop_
_entity_poly.entity_id
_entity_poly.type
_entity_poly.pdbx_seq_one_letter_code
_entity_poly.pdbx_strand_id
1 'polypeptide(L)'
;MELPFAESYKIKMVEPLRKSTREEREQWIKDAHYNLFGLRSHQVYIDCITDSGTGAMSDRQWAAMMTGDESYAGASSFFHLKETITR
;
A
#
# COMPACT_ATOMS: atom_id res chain seq x y z
N MET A 1 20.34 7.93 -27.30
CA MET A 1 18.89 7.65 -27.31
C MET A 1 18.44 7.79 -25.87
N GLU A 2 17.61 8.78 -25.54
CA GLU A 2 17.02 8.84 -24.20
C GLU A 2 16.10 7.65 -24.05
N LEU A 3 16.40 6.78 -23.09
CA LEU A 3 15.51 5.68 -22.74
C LEU A 3 14.25 6.29 -22.07
N PRO A 4 13.06 5.73 -22.32
CA PRO A 4 11.85 6.14 -21.61
C PRO A 4 12.02 5.92 -20.10
N PHE A 5 11.25 6.65 -19.30
CA PHE A 5 11.21 6.46 -17.86
C PHE A 5 11.01 4.98 -17.51
N ALA A 6 11.84 4.49 -16.61
CA ALA A 6 11.75 3.15 -16.04
C ALA A 6 11.87 3.25 -14.52
N GLU A 7 11.07 2.46 -13.83
CA GLU A 7 11.09 2.38 -12.38
C GLU A 7 12.50 2.01 -11.88
N SER A 8 12.99 2.74 -10.87
CA SER A 8 14.28 2.46 -10.24
C SER A 8 14.22 1.29 -9.23
N TYR A 9 13.31 0.35 -9.46
CA TYR A 9 13.08 -0.84 -8.64
C TYR A 9 12.55 -2.00 -9.50
N LYS A 10 12.62 -3.22 -8.96
CA LYS A 10 12.01 -4.41 -9.56
C LYS A 10 10.85 -4.87 -8.67
N ILE A 11 9.78 -5.37 -9.28
CA ILE A 11 8.67 -5.99 -8.56
C ILE A 11 9.20 -7.23 -7.81
N LYS A 12 9.00 -7.26 -6.50
CA LYS A 12 9.39 -8.40 -5.62
C LYS A 12 8.19 -9.28 -5.23
N MET A 13 7.02 -8.68 -5.06
CA MET A 13 5.77 -9.30 -4.61
C MET A 13 4.60 -8.65 -5.34
N VAL A 14 3.50 -9.38 -5.50
CA VAL A 14 2.26 -8.90 -6.12
C VAL A 14 1.06 -9.18 -5.24
N GLU A 15 0.04 -8.32 -5.30
CA GLU A 15 -1.29 -8.57 -4.76
C GLU A 15 -2.26 -8.83 -5.94
N PRO A 16 -3.02 -9.93 -5.95
CA PRO A 16 -3.96 -10.22 -7.04
C PRO A 16 -5.12 -9.21 -7.10
N LEU A 17 -5.41 -8.71 -8.30
CA LEU A 17 -6.57 -7.84 -8.55
C LEU A 17 -7.70 -8.62 -9.23
N ARG A 18 -8.94 -8.37 -8.81
CA ARG A 18 -10.14 -8.88 -9.49
C ARG A 18 -10.66 -7.84 -10.50
N LYS A 19 -10.78 -8.25 -11.76
CA LYS A 19 -11.47 -7.46 -12.78
C LYS A 19 -12.98 -7.69 -12.67
N SER A 20 -13.73 -6.65 -12.35
CA SER A 20 -15.19 -6.65 -12.35
C SER A 20 -15.77 -6.41 -13.73
N THR A 21 -17.02 -6.83 -13.94
CA THR A 21 -17.79 -6.42 -15.12
C THR A 21 -18.37 -5.02 -14.94
N ARG A 22 -18.89 -4.43 -16.01
CA ARG A 22 -19.54 -3.12 -15.92
C ARG A 22 -20.82 -3.19 -15.09
N GLU A 23 -21.60 -4.23 -15.27
CA GLU A 23 -22.89 -4.46 -14.61
C GLU A 23 -22.71 -4.58 -13.10
N GLU A 24 -21.67 -5.30 -12.67
CA GLU A 24 -21.29 -5.38 -11.25
C GLU A 24 -20.98 -4.01 -10.67
N ARG A 25 -20.15 -3.20 -11.36
CA ARG A 25 -19.80 -1.85 -10.90
C ARG A 25 -21.01 -0.92 -10.84
N GLU A 26 -21.90 -1.00 -11.82
CA GLU A 26 -23.13 -0.21 -11.86
C GLU A 26 -24.07 -0.56 -10.70
N GLN A 27 -24.16 -1.84 -10.31
CA GLN A 27 -24.93 -2.24 -9.14
C GLN A 27 -24.26 -1.76 -7.85
N TRP A 28 -22.96 -2.00 -7.67
CA TRP A 28 -22.25 -1.63 -6.45
C TRP A 28 -22.25 -0.12 -6.19
N ILE A 29 -22.10 0.70 -7.24
CA ILE A 29 -22.12 2.16 -7.06
C ILE A 29 -23.53 2.67 -6.71
N LYS A 30 -24.60 2.02 -7.20
CA LYS A 30 -25.98 2.32 -6.80
C LYS A 30 -26.21 1.95 -5.33
N ASP A 31 -25.76 0.76 -4.93
CA ASP A 31 -25.87 0.28 -3.54
C ASP A 31 -25.06 1.16 -2.58
N ALA A 32 -23.93 1.70 -3.04
CA ALA A 32 -23.12 2.67 -2.30
C ALA A 32 -23.66 4.11 -2.37
N HIS A 33 -24.87 4.32 -2.90
CA HIS A 33 -25.50 5.63 -3.07
C HIS A 33 -24.59 6.64 -3.79
N TYR A 34 -23.83 6.17 -4.77
CA TYR A 34 -22.86 6.94 -5.55
C TYR A 34 -21.73 7.57 -4.73
N ASN A 35 -21.49 7.07 -3.52
CA ASN A 35 -20.36 7.46 -2.69
C ASN A 35 -19.25 6.39 -2.75
N LEU A 36 -18.07 6.74 -3.27
CA LEU A 36 -16.95 5.81 -3.39
C LEU A 36 -16.47 5.25 -2.04
N PHE A 37 -16.62 6.00 -0.94
CA PHE A 37 -16.30 5.51 0.41
C PHE A 37 -17.22 4.37 0.87
N GLY A 38 -18.35 4.17 0.19
CA GLY A 38 -19.25 3.04 0.45
C GLY A 38 -18.86 1.75 -0.28
N LEU A 39 -17.88 1.79 -1.19
CA LEU A 39 -17.41 0.61 -1.91
C LEU A 39 -16.47 -0.24 -1.05
N ARG A 40 -16.55 -1.56 -1.22
CA ARG A 40 -15.60 -2.50 -0.62
C ARG A 40 -14.36 -2.61 -1.50
N SER A 41 -13.19 -2.84 -0.92
CA SER A 41 -11.92 -2.92 -1.66
C SER A 41 -11.95 -3.90 -2.84
N HIS A 42 -12.54 -5.09 -2.68
CA HIS A 42 -12.65 -6.10 -3.77
C HIS A 42 -13.58 -5.70 -4.93
N GLN A 43 -14.33 -4.59 -4.80
CA GLN A 43 -15.16 -4.01 -5.84
C GLN A 43 -14.38 -2.98 -6.69
N VAL A 44 -13.21 -2.56 -6.21
CA VAL A 44 -12.32 -1.57 -6.84
C VAL A 44 -11.18 -2.30 -7.55
N TYR A 45 -10.94 -1.96 -8.81
CA TYR A 45 -9.85 -2.57 -9.60
C TYR A 45 -8.52 -1.83 -9.41
N ILE A 46 -8.55 -0.49 -9.43
CA ILE A 46 -7.41 0.38 -9.13
C ILE A 46 -7.93 1.42 -8.14
N ASP A 47 -7.35 1.46 -6.94
CA ASP A 47 -7.75 2.39 -5.89
C ASP A 47 -6.83 3.62 -5.90
N CYS A 48 -7.44 4.79 -6.13
CA CYS A 48 -6.78 6.09 -6.13
C CYS A 48 -7.43 7.06 -5.12
N ILE A 49 -8.13 6.54 -4.11
CA ILE A 49 -8.82 7.38 -3.11
C ILE A 49 -7.81 8.14 -2.24
N THR A 50 -6.67 7.52 -1.88
CA THR A 50 -5.64 8.14 -1.04
C THR A 50 -4.26 7.52 -1.25
N ASP A 51 -3.23 8.30 -0.97
CA ASP A 51 -1.82 7.89 -0.84
C ASP A 51 -1.41 7.57 0.61
N SER A 52 -2.32 7.76 1.57
CA SER A 52 -2.07 7.53 2.99
C SER A 52 -2.13 6.03 3.33
N GLY A 53 -0.95 5.40 3.51
CA GLY A 53 -0.84 4.01 3.95
C GLY A 53 -1.01 2.96 2.84
N THR A 54 -1.10 3.39 1.58
CA THR A 54 -1.26 2.54 0.39
C THR A 54 0.06 2.29 -0.37
N GLY A 55 1.19 2.69 0.23
CA GLY A 55 2.51 2.49 -0.37
C GLY A 55 3.00 1.04 -0.32
N ALA A 56 3.68 0.59 -1.38
CA ALA A 56 4.35 -0.72 -1.40
C ALA A 56 5.71 -0.64 -0.69
N MET A 57 5.88 -1.42 0.38
CA MET A 57 7.16 -1.53 1.10
C MET A 57 8.20 -2.35 0.32
N SER A 58 9.46 -1.96 0.45
CA SER A 58 10.62 -2.72 -0.04
C SER A 58 10.84 -4.02 0.75
N ASP A 59 11.63 -4.93 0.19
CA ASP A 59 12.07 -6.14 0.88
C ASP A 59 12.87 -5.84 2.16
N ARG A 60 13.62 -4.74 2.20
CA ARG A 60 14.32 -4.27 3.42
C ARG A 60 13.37 -3.85 4.53
N GLN A 61 12.27 -3.16 4.19
CA GLN A 61 11.25 -2.79 5.18
C GLN A 61 10.53 -4.04 5.71
N TRP A 62 10.21 -5.00 4.85
CA TRP A 62 9.69 -6.30 5.27
C TRP A 62 10.65 -7.06 6.18
N ALA A 63 11.95 -7.07 5.88
CA ALA A 63 12.96 -7.68 6.74
C ALA A 63 13.05 -7.00 8.11
N ALA A 64 12.98 -5.67 8.17
CA ALA A 64 12.99 -4.93 9.42
C ALA A 64 11.78 -5.27 10.32
N MET A 65 10.61 -5.51 9.72
CA MET A 65 9.44 -5.99 10.48
C MET A 65 9.66 -7.37 11.12
N MET A 66 10.41 -8.27 10.46
CA MET A 66 10.69 -9.61 10.98
C MET A 66 11.69 -9.60 12.16
N THR A 67 12.43 -8.51 12.32
CA THR A 67 13.39 -8.30 13.40
C THR A 67 12.95 -7.19 14.36
N GLY A 68 11.64 -6.96 14.47
CA GLY A 68 11.07 -5.96 15.36
C GLY A 68 11.42 -6.21 16.83
N ASP A 69 11.85 -5.17 17.52
CA ASP A 69 12.07 -5.17 18.96
C ASP A 69 10.81 -4.66 19.66
N GLU A 70 10.01 -5.59 20.18
CA GLU A 70 8.73 -5.35 20.85
C GLU A 70 8.88 -5.11 22.36
N SER A 71 10.09 -4.75 22.82
CA SER A 71 10.34 -4.42 24.22
C SER A 71 9.55 -3.20 24.66
N TYR A 72 8.87 -3.29 25.81
CA TYR A 72 8.01 -2.22 26.35
C TYR A 72 8.75 -0.89 26.58
N ALA A 73 10.02 -0.95 26.98
CA ALA A 73 10.86 0.22 27.19
C ALA A 73 12.25 -0.03 26.59
N GLY A 74 12.79 0.98 25.91
CA GLY A 74 14.14 0.92 25.36
C GLY A 74 14.29 0.11 24.07
N ALA A 75 13.21 -0.07 23.30
CA ALA A 75 13.26 -0.78 22.02
C ALA A 75 14.30 -0.16 21.06
N SER A 76 15.13 -1.00 20.49
CA SER A 76 16.15 -0.63 19.49
C SER A 76 15.55 0.05 18.25
N SER A 77 14.34 -0.36 17.84
CA SER A 77 13.57 0.25 16.74
C SER A 77 13.27 1.73 16.98
N PHE A 78 12.95 2.13 18.22
CA PHE A 78 12.75 3.53 18.58
C PHE A 78 14.03 4.35 18.43
N PHE A 79 15.16 3.83 18.89
CA PHE A 79 16.43 4.55 18.77
C PHE A 79 16.88 4.68 17.30
N HIS A 80 16.66 3.65 16.47
CA HIS A 80 16.90 3.74 15.03
C HIS A 80 16.04 4.80 14.34
N LEU A 81 14.75 4.87 14.69
CA LEU A 81 13.84 5.92 14.22
C LEU A 81 14.35 7.30 14.67
N LYS A 82 14.63 7.45 15.97
CA LYS A 82 15.11 8.71 16.57
C LYS A 82 16.37 9.19 15.86
N GLU A 83 17.36 8.34 15.68
CA GLU A 83 18.61 8.68 14.97
C GLU A 83 18.32 9.16 13.55
N THR A 84 17.50 8.41 12.81
CA THR A 84 17.16 8.72 11.42
C THR A 84 16.47 10.08 11.26
N ILE A 85 15.54 10.45 12.14
CA ILE A 85 14.82 11.74 12.05
C ILE A 85 15.65 12.92 12.57
N THR A 86 16.69 12.66 13.36
CA THR A 86 17.57 13.71 13.92
C THR A 86 18.85 13.94 13.12
N ARG A 87 19.09 13.12 12.09
CA ARG A 87 20.25 13.23 11.20
C ARG A 87 20.04 14.34 10.17
#